data_AF-A0A7V2F3I7-F1
#
_entry.id   AF-A0A7V2F3I7-F1
#
_cell.length_a   1.000
_cell.length_b   1.000
_cell.length_c   1.000
_cell.angle_alpha   90.00
_cell.angle_beta   90.00
_cell.angle_gamma   90.00
#
_symmetry.space_group_name_H-M   'P 1'
#
loop_
_entity.id
_entity.type
_entity.pdbx_description
1 polymer ?
#
loop_
_entity_poly.entity_id
_entity_poly.type
_entity_poly.pdbx_seq_one_letter_code
_entity_poly.pdbx_strand_id
1 'polypeptide(L)'
;MTSMLEQYADIVGWDVIDHLHQLVEPLRGIRVVHVNSTKKGGGVAEILAKLVPLKRELGIDVSWEVIEGNQDFFSVTKSFHNALQGDRVDVPKRMLKIYEEVNAANADTLRPVLEKADIVFIHDPQPAPLLRHFESRTGKWIWRCHIDASRPNRSVWKYLRPFIAGYDASVFSLAAFAQPLPHLEYLIPPSIDPLSEKNIDLKDTEVQTTLLSLGIDVERPLMLQVSRYDRFKDPVGVIRAYRLTKNFLPTVQL
;
A
#
# COMPACT_ATOMS: atom_id res chain seq x y z
N MET A 1 5.00 29.84 -4.96
CA MET A 1 4.30 28.58 -4.63
C MET A 1 5.04 27.99 -3.45
N THR A 2 4.36 27.79 -2.33
CA THR A 2 4.94 27.16 -1.12
C THR A 2 5.32 25.72 -1.45
N SER A 3 6.52 25.29 -1.06
CA SER A 3 7.02 23.94 -1.31
C SER A 3 6.18 22.90 -0.54
N MET A 4 6.28 21.61 -0.90
CA MET A 4 5.55 20.57 -0.17
C MET A 4 6.11 20.41 1.24
N LEU A 5 7.44 20.50 1.40
CA LEU A 5 8.11 20.44 2.69
C LEU A 5 7.73 21.62 3.60
N GLU A 6 7.60 22.82 3.05
CA GLU A 6 7.12 23.99 3.80
C GLU A 6 5.70 23.76 4.36
N GLN A 7 4.79 23.22 3.54
CA GLN A 7 3.43 22.91 4.00
C GLN A 7 3.40 21.80 5.06
N TYR A 8 4.31 20.82 4.99
CA TYR A 8 4.46 19.82 6.05
C TYR A 8 5.12 20.40 7.29
N ALA A 9 6.04 21.37 7.17
CA ALA A 9 6.67 22.05 8.30
C ALA A 9 5.63 22.75 9.19
N ASP A 10 4.56 23.30 8.61
CA ASP A 10 3.44 23.89 9.36
C ASP A 10 2.72 22.88 10.27
N ILE A 11 2.84 21.58 9.99
CA ILE A 11 2.15 20.49 10.71
C ILE A 11 3.10 19.79 11.68
N VAL A 12 4.29 19.42 11.23
CA VAL A 12 5.24 18.60 12.01
C VAL A 12 6.39 19.40 12.62
N GLY A 13 6.54 20.68 12.26
CA GLY A 13 7.64 21.55 12.66
C GLY A 13 8.88 21.41 11.77
N TRP A 14 9.67 22.49 11.71
CA TRP A 14 10.90 22.54 10.91
C TRP A 14 11.97 21.55 11.38
N ASP A 15 12.04 21.25 12.68
CA ASP A 15 13.01 20.27 13.22
C ASP A 15 12.88 18.88 12.55
N VAL A 16 11.66 18.46 12.22
CA VAL A 16 11.40 17.19 11.53
C VAL A 16 11.87 17.26 10.07
N ILE A 17 11.63 18.38 9.40
CA ILE A 17 12.06 18.60 8.01
C ILE A 17 13.59 18.67 7.92
N ASP A 18 14.24 19.34 8.85
CA ASP A 18 15.71 19.42 8.93
C ASP A 18 16.33 18.05 9.18
N HIS A 19 15.72 17.23 10.04
CA HIS A 19 16.16 15.85 10.25
C HIS A 19 16.00 15.01 8.97
N LEU A 20 14.91 15.19 8.20
CA LEU A 20 14.77 14.52 6.90
C LEU A 20 15.89 14.92 5.93
N HIS A 21 16.25 16.20 5.86
CA HIS A 21 17.38 16.65 5.04
C HIS A 21 18.70 16.00 5.45
N GLN A 22 18.99 15.91 6.76
CA GLN A 22 20.20 15.24 7.27
C GLN A 22 20.25 13.75 6.91
N LEU A 23 19.12 13.05 6.96
CA LEU A 23 19.02 11.63 6.59
C LEU A 23 19.18 11.40 5.09
N VAL A 24 18.73 12.34 4.26
CA VAL A 24 18.78 12.22 2.80
C VAL A 24 20.12 12.65 2.22
N GLU A 25 20.89 13.51 2.90
CA GLU A 25 22.20 13.96 2.42
C GLU A 25 23.15 12.83 1.97
N PRO A 26 23.36 11.73 2.74
CA PRO A 26 24.20 10.62 2.28
C PRO A 26 23.57 9.78 1.16
N LEU A 27 22.28 9.97 0.88
CA LEU A 27 21.50 9.27 -0.14
C LEU A 27 21.32 10.12 -1.41
N ARG A 28 21.90 11.31 -1.47
CA ARG A 28 21.69 12.23 -2.59
C ARG A 28 22.13 11.60 -3.92
N GLY A 29 21.25 11.67 -4.91
CA GLY A 29 21.48 11.08 -6.23
C GLY A 29 21.29 9.57 -6.32
N ILE A 30 20.90 8.89 -5.24
CA ILE A 30 20.52 7.47 -5.29
C ILE A 30 19.26 7.30 -6.14
N ARG A 31 19.26 6.31 -7.03
CA ARG A 31 18.13 5.99 -7.90
C ARG A 31 17.21 4.99 -7.24
N VAL A 32 16.02 5.45 -6.87
CA VAL A 32 14.99 4.64 -6.22
C VAL A 32 13.83 4.43 -7.18
N VAL A 33 13.44 3.19 -7.41
CA VAL A 33 12.27 2.88 -8.26
C VAL A 33 11.22 2.16 -7.45
N HIS A 34 10.01 2.68 -7.44
CA HIS A 34 8.83 2.00 -6.90
C HIS A 34 8.08 1.31 -8.04
N VAL A 35 7.69 0.04 -7.85
CA VAL A 35 6.88 -0.73 -8.81
C VAL A 35 5.64 -1.27 -8.12
N ASN A 36 4.45 -0.97 -8.67
CA ASN A 36 3.18 -1.55 -8.22
C ASN A 36 2.26 -1.88 -9.41
N SER A 37 1.02 -2.30 -9.14
CA SER A 37 0.07 -2.75 -10.18
C SER A 37 -0.96 -1.73 -10.64
N THR A 38 -1.00 -0.52 -10.08
CA THR A 38 -1.97 0.51 -10.52
C THR A 38 -1.52 1.93 -10.13
N LYS A 39 -1.74 2.91 -11.04
CA LYS A 39 -1.58 4.35 -10.76
C LYS A 39 -2.81 5.00 -10.13
N LYS A 40 -3.98 4.35 -10.16
CA LYS A 40 -5.25 4.91 -9.68
C LYS A 40 -6.05 3.86 -8.92
N GLY A 41 -6.59 4.25 -7.77
CA GLY A 41 -7.36 3.38 -6.90
C GLY A 41 -6.48 2.48 -6.02
N GLY A 42 -6.84 2.39 -4.74
CA GLY A 42 -6.12 1.60 -3.73
C GLY A 42 -5.10 2.42 -2.92
N GLY A 43 -4.87 1.99 -1.68
CA GLY A 43 -4.03 2.74 -0.71
C GLY A 43 -2.57 2.89 -1.13
N VAL A 44 -2.02 1.94 -1.90
CA VAL A 44 -0.62 2.02 -2.37
C VAL A 44 -0.43 3.17 -3.36
N ALA A 45 -1.35 3.34 -4.31
CA ALA A 45 -1.28 4.42 -5.29
C ALA A 45 -1.44 5.80 -4.61
N GLU A 46 -2.33 5.89 -3.61
CA GLU A 46 -2.50 7.11 -2.79
C GLU A 46 -1.20 7.49 -2.06
N ILE A 47 -0.54 6.52 -1.44
CA ILE A 47 0.74 6.73 -0.76
C ILE A 47 1.83 7.17 -1.75
N LEU A 48 1.99 6.46 -2.87
CA LEU A 48 3.06 6.75 -3.84
C LEU A 48 2.87 8.09 -4.55
N ALA A 49 1.62 8.52 -4.78
CA ALA A 49 1.31 9.82 -5.37
C ALA A 49 1.83 11.00 -4.53
N LYS A 50 2.02 10.80 -3.22
CA LYS A 50 2.56 11.82 -2.30
C LYS A 50 4.02 11.56 -1.93
N LEU A 51 4.37 10.31 -1.67
CA LEU A 51 5.72 9.92 -1.26
C LEU A 51 6.76 10.18 -2.36
N VAL A 52 6.42 9.97 -3.63
CA VAL A 52 7.37 10.15 -4.74
C VAL A 52 7.73 11.63 -4.92
N PRO A 53 6.77 12.58 -5.04
CA PRO A 53 7.10 14.01 -5.05
C PRO A 53 7.89 14.47 -3.82
N LEU A 54 7.52 14.01 -2.61
CA LEU A 54 8.21 14.36 -1.37
C LEU A 54 9.69 13.96 -1.40
N LYS A 55 9.98 12.73 -1.82
CA LYS A 55 11.36 12.23 -1.99
C LYS A 55 12.14 13.03 -3.04
N ARG A 56 11.49 13.44 -4.14
CA ARG A 56 12.13 14.29 -5.16
C ARG A 56 12.49 15.66 -4.61
N GLU A 57 11.60 16.26 -3.84
CA GLU A 57 11.84 17.56 -3.19
C GLU A 57 13.02 17.48 -2.21
N LEU A 58 13.19 16.34 -1.53
CA LEU A 58 14.35 16.06 -0.68
C LEU A 58 15.64 15.74 -1.46
N GLY A 59 15.62 15.67 -2.79
CA GLY A 59 16.80 15.46 -3.62
C GLY A 59 17.14 14.00 -3.96
N ILE A 60 16.20 13.07 -3.76
CA ILE A 60 16.32 11.67 -4.20
C ILE A 60 15.87 11.53 -5.65
N ASP A 61 16.65 10.84 -6.48
CA ASP A 61 16.21 10.46 -7.83
C ASP A 61 15.24 9.29 -7.73
N VAL A 62 13.95 9.60 -7.58
CA VAL A 62 12.90 8.59 -7.43
C VAL A 62 11.96 8.55 -8.64
N SER A 63 11.64 7.35 -9.10
CA SER A 63 10.61 7.09 -10.10
C SER A 63 9.58 6.08 -9.62
N TRP A 64 8.43 6.06 -10.31
CA TRP A 64 7.33 5.15 -10.02
C TRP A 64 6.82 4.55 -11.32
N GLU A 65 7.07 3.24 -11.45
CA GLU A 65 6.64 2.42 -12.56
C GLU A 65 5.44 1.55 -12.17
N VAL A 66 4.61 1.23 -13.16
CA VAL A 66 3.42 0.41 -12.96
C VAL A 66 3.42 -0.71 -13.98
N ILE A 67 3.22 -1.93 -13.49
CA ILE A 67 3.12 -3.08 -14.36
C ILE A 67 1.81 -3.06 -15.15
N GLU A 68 1.86 -3.52 -16.38
CA GLU A 68 0.70 -3.77 -17.22
C GLU A 68 0.19 -5.20 -17.03
N GLY A 69 -1.11 -5.41 -17.15
CA GLY A 69 -1.71 -6.72 -16.98
C GLY A 69 -3.07 -6.80 -17.66
N ASN A 70 -3.41 -8.00 -18.13
CA ASN A 70 -4.75 -8.28 -18.66
C ASN A 70 -5.74 -8.62 -17.53
N GLN A 71 -7.01 -8.81 -17.88
CA GLN A 71 -8.06 -9.12 -16.90
C GLN A 71 -7.77 -10.42 -16.12
N ASP A 72 -7.20 -11.43 -16.78
CA ASP A 72 -6.84 -12.70 -16.14
C ASP A 72 -5.72 -12.54 -15.12
N PHE A 73 -4.73 -11.68 -15.42
CA PHE A 73 -3.68 -11.31 -14.48
C PHE A 73 -4.23 -10.60 -13.23
N PHE A 74 -5.16 -9.66 -13.40
CA PHE A 74 -5.79 -9.01 -12.24
C PHE A 74 -6.71 -9.95 -11.46
N SER A 75 -7.32 -10.93 -12.14
CA SER A 75 -8.11 -11.98 -11.48
C SER A 75 -7.25 -12.90 -10.61
N VAL A 76 -6.08 -13.33 -11.12
CA VAL A 76 -5.17 -14.21 -10.36
C VAL A 76 -4.51 -13.47 -9.20
N THR A 77 -4.11 -12.21 -9.41
CA THR A 77 -3.49 -11.42 -8.35
C THR A 77 -4.48 -11.03 -7.25
N LYS A 78 -5.75 -10.79 -7.59
CA LYS A 78 -6.83 -10.65 -6.59
C LYS A 78 -7.03 -11.94 -5.79
N SER A 79 -6.95 -13.08 -6.46
CA SER A 79 -6.99 -14.40 -5.80
C SER A 79 -5.82 -14.57 -4.83
N PHE A 80 -4.60 -14.14 -5.20
CA PHE A 80 -3.45 -14.12 -4.30
C PHE A 80 -3.63 -13.18 -3.12
N HIS A 81 -4.14 -11.96 -3.34
CA HIS A 81 -4.41 -11.00 -2.28
C HIS A 81 -5.33 -11.59 -1.20
N ASN A 82 -6.44 -12.22 -1.62
CA ASN A 82 -7.38 -12.86 -0.70
C ASN A 82 -6.77 -14.09 -0.02
N ALA A 83 -6.05 -14.91 -0.79
CA ALA A 83 -5.40 -16.11 -0.26
C ALA A 83 -4.35 -15.78 0.80
N LEU A 84 -3.57 -14.72 0.63
CA LEU A 84 -2.59 -14.28 1.61
C LEU A 84 -3.24 -13.77 2.90
N GLN A 85 -4.44 -13.19 2.80
CA GLN A 85 -5.27 -12.76 3.94
C GLN A 85 -6.11 -13.90 4.56
N GLY A 86 -5.89 -15.14 4.13
CA GLY A 86 -6.44 -16.34 4.75
C GLY A 86 -7.62 -17.00 4.04
N ASP A 87 -8.06 -16.50 2.89
CA ASP A 87 -9.08 -17.18 2.10
C ASP A 87 -8.56 -18.50 1.51
N ARG A 88 -9.40 -19.52 1.55
CA ARG A 88 -9.12 -20.79 0.88
C ARG A 88 -9.39 -20.67 -0.61
N VAL A 89 -8.37 -20.22 -1.34
CA VAL A 89 -8.39 -20.14 -2.80
C VAL A 89 -7.48 -21.20 -3.42
N ASP A 90 -8.01 -21.92 -4.40
CA ASP A 90 -7.21 -22.77 -5.30
C ASP A 90 -7.01 -22.05 -6.62
N VAL A 91 -5.75 -21.78 -6.97
CA VAL A 91 -5.40 -21.07 -8.20
C VAL A 91 -5.01 -22.09 -9.27
N PRO A 92 -5.75 -22.19 -10.39
CA PRO A 92 -5.45 -23.15 -11.45
C PRO A 92 -4.07 -22.89 -12.07
N LYS A 93 -3.35 -23.95 -12.46
CA LYS A 93 -2.02 -23.85 -13.10
C LYS A 93 -2.00 -22.91 -14.30
N ARG A 94 -3.08 -22.85 -15.09
CA ARG A 94 -3.17 -21.90 -16.23
C ARG A 94 -3.05 -20.45 -15.78
N MET A 95 -3.64 -20.09 -14.64
CA MET A 95 -3.63 -18.72 -14.12
C MET A 95 -2.25 -18.38 -13.53
N LEU A 96 -1.57 -19.36 -12.93
CA LEU A 96 -0.18 -19.21 -12.50
C LEU A 96 0.76 -18.95 -13.70
N LYS A 97 0.53 -19.64 -14.81
CA LYS A 97 1.28 -19.41 -16.04
C LYS A 97 1.07 -17.98 -16.58
N ILE A 98 -0.18 -17.50 -16.61
CA ILE A 98 -0.50 -16.11 -16.99
C ILE A 98 0.22 -15.10 -16.07
N TYR A 99 0.23 -15.37 -14.76
CA TYR A 99 0.93 -14.53 -13.79
C TYR A 99 2.43 -14.40 -14.09
N GLU A 100 3.09 -15.52 -14.40
CA GLU A 100 4.52 -15.55 -14.73
C GLU A 100 4.80 -14.89 -16.09
N GLU A 101 4.01 -15.18 -17.13
CA GLU A 101 4.17 -14.61 -18.47
C GLU A 101 4.01 -13.08 -18.48
N VAL A 102 3.01 -12.56 -17.77
CA VAL A 102 2.81 -11.11 -17.67
C VAL A 102 3.97 -10.46 -16.90
N ASN A 103 4.46 -11.09 -15.83
CA ASN A 103 5.63 -10.56 -15.13
C ASN A 103 6.91 -10.60 -15.99
N ALA A 104 7.10 -11.64 -16.81
CA ALA A 104 8.22 -11.70 -17.73
C ALA A 104 8.18 -10.57 -18.77
N ALA A 105 7.01 -10.33 -19.38
CA ALA A 105 6.84 -9.23 -20.33
C ALA A 105 7.10 -7.84 -19.68
N ASN A 106 6.59 -7.63 -18.46
CA ASN A 106 6.86 -6.41 -17.71
C ASN A 106 8.34 -6.25 -17.34
N ALA A 107 9.04 -7.35 -17.04
CA ALA A 107 10.45 -7.30 -16.75
C ALA A 107 11.25 -6.78 -17.95
N ASP A 108 10.90 -7.19 -19.17
CA ASP A 108 11.57 -6.70 -20.39
C ASP A 108 11.30 -5.23 -20.64
N THR A 109 10.06 -4.77 -20.46
CA THR A 109 9.71 -3.34 -20.59
C THR A 109 10.41 -2.48 -19.55
N LEU A 110 10.47 -2.93 -18.29
CA LEU A 110 11.04 -2.17 -17.17
C LEU A 110 12.55 -2.34 -17.04
N ARG A 111 13.17 -3.23 -17.82
CA ARG A 111 14.60 -3.55 -17.74
C ARG A 111 15.52 -2.34 -17.73
N PRO A 112 15.37 -1.37 -18.67
CA PRO A 112 16.30 -0.24 -18.76
C PRO A 112 16.29 0.67 -17.54
N VAL A 113 15.19 0.68 -16.79
CA VAL A 113 14.99 1.50 -15.59
C VAL A 113 15.45 0.73 -14.35
N LEU A 114 15.02 -0.53 -14.21
CA LEU A 114 15.25 -1.32 -12.99
C LEU A 114 16.69 -1.84 -12.85
N GLU A 115 17.40 -2.14 -13.94
CA GLU A 115 18.83 -2.53 -13.87
C GLU A 115 19.74 -1.38 -13.43
N LYS A 116 19.30 -0.14 -13.69
CA LYS A 116 20.03 1.07 -13.31
C LYS A 116 19.65 1.56 -11.91
N ALA A 117 18.60 1.02 -11.30
CA ALA A 117 18.17 1.47 -9.99
C ALA A 117 19.16 0.98 -8.91
N ASP A 118 19.49 1.84 -7.96
CA ASP A 118 20.28 1.47 -6.80
C ASP A 118 19.39 0.81 -5.73
N ILE A 119 18.11 1.21 -5.67
CA ILE A 119 17.07 0.58 -4.84
C ILE A 119 15.78 0.39 -5.64
N VAL A 120 15.20 -0.81 -5.57
CA VAL A 120 13.90 -1.13 -6.16
C VAL A 120 12.93 -1.59 -5.07
N PHE A 121 11.80 -0.91 -4.93
CA PHE A 121 10.68 -1.34 -4.10
C PHE A 121 9.63 -2.02 -4.96
N ILE A 122 9.38 -3.31 -4.69
CA ILE A 122 8.28 -4.06 -5.30
C ILE A 122 7.12 -4.12 -4.31
N HIS A 123 6.00 -3.49 -4.67
CA HIS A 123 4.83 -3.39 -3.82
C HIS A 123 3.87 -4.56 -4.09
N ASP A 124 3.51 -5.28 -3.03
CA ASP A 124 2.51 -6.36 -3.02
C ASP A 124 2.88 -7.58 -3.92
N PRO A 125 2.03 -8.62 -4.01
CA PRO A 125 2.36 -9.86 -4.72
C PRO A 125 2.37 -9.74 -6.25
N GLN A 126 1.74 -8.72 -6.84
CA GLN A 126 1.51 -8.64 -8.28
C GLN A 126 2.82 -8.61 -9.08
N PRO A 127 3.81 -7.76 -8.71
CA PRO A 127 5.10 -7.69 -9.40
C PRO A 127 6.21 -8.51 -8.71
N ALA A 128 5.87 -9.30 -7.68
CA ALA A 128 6.86 -10.05 -6.90
C ALA A 128 7.83 -10.91 -7.74
N PRO A 129 7.43 -11.54 -8.85
CA PRO A 129 8.32 -12.35 -9.68
C PRO A 129 9.37 -11.56 -10.45
N LEU A 130 9.20 -10.24 -10.60
CA LEU A 130 10.11 -9.40 -11.40
C LEU A 130 11.56 -9.66 -11.06
N LEU A 131 11.91 -9.76 -9.77
CA LEU A 131 13.27 -10.03 -9.29
C LEU A 131 13.99 -11.17 -10.04
N ARG A 132 13.28 -12.25 -10.40
CA ARG A 132 13.90 -13.41 -11.08
C ARG A 132 14.39 -13.11 -12.49
N HIS A 133 13.91 -12.04 -13.11
CA HIS A 133 14.29 -11.65 -14.46
C HIS A 133 15.48 -10.66 -14.49
N PHE A 134 16.08 -10.37 -13.32
CA PHE A 134 17.15 -9.39 -13.13
C PHE A 134 18.36 -10.02 -12.43
N GLU A 135 18.96 -11.05 -13.04
CA GLU A 135 20.13 -11.75 -12.47
C GLU A 135 21.38 -10.85 -12.40
N SER A 136 21.52 -9.93 -13.36
CA SER A 136 22.66 -8.99 -13.45
C SER A 136 22.47 -7.70 -12.64
N ARG A 137 21.47 -7.64 -11.75
CA ARG A 137 21.20 -6.44 -10.95
C ARG A 137 22.35 -6.13 -10.00
N THR A 138 22.64 -4.84 -9.82
CA THR A 138 23.58 -4.35 -8.80
C THR A 138 22.85 -3.71 -7.62
N GLY A 139 21.67 -3.14 -7.85
CA GLY A 139 20.84 -2.50 -6.83
C GLY A 139 20.15 -3.46 -5.87
N LYS A 140 19.71 -2.92 -4.73
CA LYS A 140 18.98 -3.62 -3.67
C LYS A 140 17.50 -3.69 -3.96
N TRP A 141 16.90 -4.87 -3.81
CA TRP A 141 15.48 -5.08 -4.09
C TRP A 141 14.74 -5.38 -2.80
N ILE A 142 13.67 -4.62 -2.54
CA ILE A 142 12.90 -4.66 -1.31
C ILE A 142 11.45 -5.00 -1.65
N TRP A 143 10.93 -6.06 -1.03
CA TRP A 143 9.52 -6.42 -1.17
C TRP A 143 8.69 -5.71 -0.08
N ARG A 144 7.76 -4.85 -0.47
CA ARG A 144 6.87 -4.14 0.44
C ARG A 144 5.48 -4.79 0.40
N CYS A 145 5.16 -5.53 1.45
CA CYS A 145 3.84 -6.16 1.63
C CYS A 145 2.89 -5.21 2.36
N HIS A 146 1.78 -4.84 1.74
CA HIS A 146 0.76 -3.95 2.33
C HIS A 146 -0.42 -4.72 2.95
N ILE A 147 -0.41 -6.04 2.84
CA ILE A 147 -1.50 -6.90 3.29
C ILE A 147 -1.12 -7.75 4.51
N ASP A 148 -2.14 -8.26 5.19
CA ASP A 148 -1.95 -9.26 6.23
C ASP A 148 -1.55 -10.60 5.59
N ALA A 149 -0.31 -11.03 5.83
CA ALA A 149 0.19 -12.34 5.42
C ALA A 149 0.36 -13.28 6.61
N SER A 150 -0.24 -13.01 7.78
CA SER A 150 -0.07 -13.78 9.02
C SER A 150 -0.54 -15.23 8.93
N ARG A 151 -1.61 -15.48 8.16
CA ARG A 151 -2.25 -16.79 8.01
C ARG A 151 -2.64 -17.06 6.56
N PRO A 152 -1.67 -17.14 5.64
CA PRO A 152 -1.96 -17.25 4.23
C PRO A 152 -2.42 -18.68 3.91
N ASN A 153 -3.16 -18.83 2.83
CA ASN A 153 -3.38 -20.13 2.22
C ASN A 153 -2.02 -20.76 1.90
N ARG A 154 -1.78 -21.94 2.48
CA ARG A 154 -0.50 -22.64 2.39
C ARG A 154 -0.07 -22.95 0.95
N SER A 155 -1.00 -23.28 0.04
CA SER A 155 -0.66 -23.61 -1.35
C SER A 155 -0.16 -22.37 -2.10
N VAL A 156 -0.85 -21.24 -1.95
CA VAL A 156 -0.49 -19.95 -2.57
C VAL A 156 0.80 -19.40 -1.96
N TRP A 157 0.96 -19.45 -0.64
CA TRP A 157 2.20 -19.01 0.00
C TRP A 157 3.40 -19.85 -0.44
N LYS A 158 3.24 -21.18 -0.53
CA LYS A 158 4.30 -22.07 -1.04
C LYS A 158 4.70 -21.73 -2.48
N TYR A 159 3.77 -21.26 -3.30
CA TYR A 159 4.03 -20.82 -4.66
C TYR A 159 4.71 -19.44 -4.73
N LEU A 160 4.27 -18.47 -3.91
CA LEU A 160 4.80 -17.09 -3.94
C LEU A 160 6.13 -16.93 -3.21
N ARG A 161 6.35 -17.67 -2.12
CA ARG A 161 7.55 -17.55 -1.27
C ARG A 161 8.86 -17.66 -2.05
N PRO A 162 9.01 -18.56 -3.04
CA PRO A 162 10.24 -18.63 -3.82
C PRO A 162 10.48 -17.41 -4.75
N PHE A 163 9.47 -16.58 -5.03
CA PHE A 163 9.70 -15.30 -5.73
C PHE A 163 10.16 -14.22 -4.75
N ILE A 164 9.69 -14.27 -3.50
CA ILE A 164 9.96 -13.28 -2.45
C ILE A 164 11.29 -13.55 -1.72
N ALA A 165 11.69 -14.82 -1.59
CA ALA A 165 12.85 -15.22 -0.79
C ALA A 165 14.20 -14.69 -1.30
N GLY A 166 14.28 -14.21 -2.54
CA GLY A 166 15.50 -13.65 -3.12
C GLY A 166 15.68 -12.14 -2.91
N TYR A 167 14.70 -11.46 -2.32
CA TYR A 167 14.79 -10.02 -2.05
C TYR A 167 15.83 -9.74 -0.95
N ASP A 168 16.43 -8.56 -0.98
CA ASP A 168 17.42 -8.15 0.03
C ASP A 168 16.76 -7.84 1.38
N ALA A 169 15.50 -7.40 1.34
CA ALA A 169 14.69 -7.15 2.53
C ALA A 169 13.19 -7.25 2.21
N SER A 170 12.39 -7.36 3.26
CA SER A 170 10.95 -7.14 3.18
C SER A 170 10.48 -6.12 4.19
N VAL A 171 9.36 -5.48 3.89
CA VAL A 171 8.80 -4.46 4.76
C VAL A 171 7.31 -4.75 4.95
N PHE A 172 6.89 -4.82 6.21
CA PHE A 172 5.50 -5.04 6.61
C PHE A 172 4.98 -3.84 7.42
N SER A 173 3.67 -3.71 7.52
CA SER A 173 3.02 -2.68 8.34
C SER A 173 3.03 -3.01 9.82
N LEU A 174 2.95 -4.30 10.17
CA LEU A 174 2.90 -4.81 11.53
C LEU A 174 3.64 -6.15 11.61
N ALA A 175 4.28 -6.41 12.75
CA ALA A 175 4.92 -7.71 13.00
C ALA A 175 3.93 -8.87 12.88
N ALA A 176 2.70 -8.66 13.34
CA ALA A 176 1.64 -9.66 13.29
C ALA A 176 1.28 -10.09 11.86
N PHE A 177 1.56 -9.27 10.84
CA PHE A 177 1.24 -9.56 9.43
C PHE A 177 2.35 -10.33 8.70
N ALA A 178 3.54 -10.46 9.30
CA ALA A 178 4.69 -11.02 8.63
C ALA A 178 4.68 -12.56 8.62
N GLN A 179 5.27 -13.14 7.57
CA GLN A 179 5.68 -14.55 7.53
C GLN A 179 7.20 -14.60 7.59
N PRO A 180 7.81 -15.58 8.26
CA PRO A 180 9.25 -15.68 8.32
C PRO A 180 9.86 -15.85 6.92
N LEU A 181 10.72 -14.89 6.56
CA LEU A 181 11.50 -14.85 5.32
C LEU A 181 13.00 -15.00 5.63
N PRO A 182 13.84 -15.43 4.67
CA PRO A 182 15.25 -15.70 4.90
C PRO A 182 16.14 -14.44 4.96
N HIS A 183 15.54 -13.25 4.93
CA HIS A 183 16.20 -11.95 4.84
C HIS A 183 15.63 -10.99 5.88
N LEU A 184 16.19 -9.77 5.98
CA LEU A 184 15.77 -8.79 6.97
C LEU A 184 14.33 -8.30 6.73
N GLU A 185 13.56 -8.24 7.80
CA GLU A 185 12.18 -7.77 7.79
C GLU A 185 12.05 -6.47 8.59
N TYR A 186 11.63 -5.41 7.91
CA TYR A 186 11.42 -4.09 8.50
C TYR A 186 9.94 -3.85 8.78
N LEU A 187 9.66 -3.09 9.84
CA LEU A 187 8.32 -2.65 10.18
C LEU A 187 8.22 -1.14 9.90
N ILE A 188 7.42 -0.80 8.90
CA ILE A 188 7.10 0.60 8.57
C ILE A 188 5.58 0.68 8.54
N PRO A 189 4.92 1.35 9.49
CA PRO A 189 3.48 1.49 9.47
C PRO A 189 3.04 2.34 8.25
N PRO A 190 1.81 2.16 7.75
CA PRO A 190 1.26 3.09 6.78
C PRO A 190 1.12 4.48 7.41
N SER A 191 1.20 5.51 6.58
CA SER A 191 0.98 6.90 6.98
C SER A 191 -0.25 7.48 6.29
N ILE A 192 -0.71 8.61 6.79
CA ILE A 192 -1.70 9.47 6.13
C ILE A 192 -1.00 10.74 5.65
N ASP A 193 -1.50 11.33 4.56
CA ASP A 193 -1.10 12.66 4.13
C ASP A 193 -2.08 13.70 4.68
N PRO A 194 -1.69 14.53 5.67
CA PRO A 194 -2.59 15.52 6.27
C PRO A 194 -3.02 16.62 5.28
N LEU A 195 -2.33 16.76 4.15
CA LEU A 195 -2.64 17.74 3.10
C LEU A 195 -3.47 17.13 1.95
N SER A 196 -3.88 15.87 2.06
CA SER A 196 -4.77 15.23 1.08
C SER A 196 -6.23 15.55 1.34
N GLU A 197 -7.07 15.57 0.30
CA GLU A 197 -8.52 15.83 0.40
C GLU A 197 -9.23 14.99 1.47
N LYS A 198 -8.71 13.80 1.77
CA LYS A 198 -9.27 12.89 2.77
C LYS A 198 -9.01 13.34 4.22
N ASN A 199 -7.93 14.08 4.47
CA ASN A 199 -7.43 14.34 5.83
C ASN A 199 -7.27 15.83 6.16
N ILE A 200 -7.47 16.74 5.21
CA ILE A 200 -7.46 18.18 5.49
C ILE A 200 -8.59 18.56 6.44
N ASP A 201 -8.35 19.62 7.21
CA ASP A 201 -9.41 20.24 8.00
C ASP A 201 -10.45 20.87 7.08
N LEU A 202 -11.71 20.49 7.31
CA LEU A 202 -12.86 21.07 6.63
C LEU A 202 -13.50 22.14 7.51
N LYS A 203 -14.14 23.13 6.88
CA LYS A 203 -14.93 24.12 7.63
C LYS A 203 -16.16 23.45 8.23
N ASP A 204 -16.53 23.83 9.45
CA ASP A 204 -17.73 23.30 10.13
C ASP A 204 -19.00 23.40 9.26
N THR A 205 -19.14 24.48 8.50
CA THR A 205 -20.28 24.69 7.58
C THR A 205 -20.32 23.64 6.47
N GLU A 206 -19.16 23.24 5.94
CA GLU A 206 -19.06 22.22 4.91
C GLU A 206 -19.42 20.85 5.49
N VAL A 207 -18.85 20.51 6.65
CA VAL A 207 -19.16 19.27 7.39
C VAL A 207 -20.66 19.16 7.67
N GLN A 208 -21.27 20.21 8.24
CA GLN A 208 -22.70 20.22 8.56
C GLN A 208 -23.56 20.08 7.31
N THR A 209 -23.24 20.81 6.23
CA THR A 209 -23.99 20.74 4.97
C THR A 209 -23.93 19.34 4.37
N THR A 210 -22.76 18.71 4.38
CA THR A 210 -22.59 17.33 3.91
C THR A 210 -23.39 16.34 4.75
N LEU A 211 -23.30 16.39 6.08
CA LEU A 211 -24.04 15.49 6.96
C LEU A 211 -25.55 15.63 6.79
N LEU A 212 -26.08 16.86 6.75
CA LEU A 212 -27.50 17.13 6.55
C LEU A 212 -27.99 16.63 5.19
N SER A 213 -27.19 16.81 4.13
CA SER A 213 -27.55 16.31 2.78
C SER A 213 -27.61 14.78 2.70
N LEU A 214 -26.89 14.08 3.58
CA LEU A 214 -26.93 12.63 3.72
C LEU A 214 -28.03 12.15 4.70
N GLY A 215 -28.79 13.07 5.29
CA GLY A 215 -29.84 12.76 6.27
C GLY A 215 -29.30 12.37 7.65
N ILE A 216 -28.06 12.75 7.96
CA ILE A 216 -27.44 12.52 9.27
C ILE A 216 -27.71 13.71 10.18
N ASP A 217 -28.25 13.43 11.36
CA ASP A 217 -28.55 14.45 12.36
C ASP A 217 -27.28 14.84 13.13
N VAL A 218 -26.82 16.07 12.96
CA VAL A 218 -25.57 16.57 13.55
C VAL A 218 -25.64 16.76 15.08
N GLU A 219 -26.85 16.82 15.64
CA GLU A 219 -27.06 16.97 17.09
C GLU A 219 -27.08 15.62 17.83
N ARG A 220 -27.15 14.50 17.08
CA ARG A 220 -27.20 13.15 17.65
C ARG A 220 -25.85 12.43 17.49
N PRO A 221 -25.44 11.62 18.49
CA PRO A 221 -24.21 10.85 18.40
C PRO A 221 -24.17 9.97 17.14
N LEU A 222 -23.03 9.98 16.45
CA LEU A 222 -22.78 9.20 15.24
C LEU A 222 -21.68 8.18 15.48
N MET A 223 -21.97 6.91 15.20
CA MET A 223 -20.98 5.86 14.99
C MET A 223 -20.67 5.81 13.49
N LEU A 224 -19.42 5.65 13.10
CA LEU A 224 -19.04 5.59 11.69
C LEU A 224 -18.01 4.48 11.45
N GLN A 225 -18.22 3.69 10.41
CA GLN A 225 -17.22 2.77 9.87
C GLN A 225 -16.98 3.09 8.40
N VAL A 226 -15.82 3.66 8.08
CA VAL A 226 -15.39 3.86 6.68
C VAL A 226 -14.58 2.63 6.24
N SER A 227 -15.20 1.76 5.43
CA SER A 227 -14.53 0.57 4.91
C SER A 227 -15.18 0.06 3.62
N ARG A 228 -14.48 -0.81 2.90
CA ARG A 228 -15.09 -1.57 1.78
C ARG A 228 -16.10 -2.57 2.35
N TYR A 229 -17.18 -2.82 1.59
CA TYR A 229 -18.11 -3.92 1.87
C TYR A 229 -17.44 -5.26 1.59
N ASP A 230 -16.67 -5.71 2.57
CA ASP A 230 -15.85 -6.89 2.51
C ASP A 230 -15.98 -7.65 3.84
N ARG A 231 -15.96 -8.98 3.77
CA ARG A 231 -16.15 -9.84 4.95
C ARG A 231 -15.12 -9.57 6.04
N PHE A 232 -13.89 -9.21 5.69
CA PHE A 232 -12.81 -8.91 6.63
C PHE A 232 -13.02 -7.58 7.37
N LYS A 233 -13.98 -6.76 6.94
CA LYS A 233 -14.37 -5.51 7.62
C LYS A 233 -15.57 -5.70 8.55
N ASP A 234 -16.19 -6.88 8.53
CA ASP A 234 -17.33 -7.27 9.36
C ASP A 234 -18.45 -6.21 9.50
N PRO A 235 -19.04 -5.74 8.38
CA PRO A 235 -20.13 -4.76 8.44
C PRO A 235 -21.35 -5.31 9.20
N VAL A 236 -21.56 -6.63 9.19
CA VAL A 236 -22.64 -7.28 9.97
C VAL A 236 -22.38 -7.19 11.47
N GLY A 237 -21.14 -7.40 11.90
CA GLY A 237 -20.70 -7.18 13.28
C GLY A 237 -20.88 -5.74 13.72
N VAL A 238 -20.58 -4.76 12.86
CA VAL A 238 -20.79 -3.34 13.16
C VAL A 238 -22.28 -3.00 13.35
N ILE A 239 -23.17 -3.54 12.50
CA ILE A 239 -24.63 -3.38 12.68
C ILE A 239 -25.09 -4.02 14.01
N ARG A 240 -24.55 -5.19 14.38
CA ARG A 240 -24.86 -5.83 15.66
C ARG A 240 -24.39 -4.98 16.84
N ALA A 241 -23.17 -4.47 16.78
CA ALA A 241 -22.63 -3.57 17.80
C ALA A 241 -23.50 -2.32 17.95
N TYR A 242 -23.89 -1.69 16.83
CA TYR A 242 -24.81 -0.55 16.84
C TYR A 242 -26.15 -0.86 17.52
N ARG A 243 -26.77 -2.01 17.22
CA ARG A 243 -28.03 -2.43 17.85
C ARG A 243 -27.88 -2.62 19.36
N LEU A 244 -26.76 -3.17 19.82
CA LEU A 244 -26.47 -3.31 21.24
C LEU A 244 -26.29 -1.94 21.90
N THR A 245 -25.53 -1.02 21.28
CA THR A 245 -25.33 0.35 21.77
C THR A 245 -26.66 1.10 21.86
N LYS A 246 -27.55 0.93 20.88
CA LYS A 246 -28.85 1.61 20.82
C LYS A 246 -29.79 1.29 21.99
N ASN A 247 -29.61 0.14 22.65
CA ASN A 247 -30.35 -0.19 23.87
C ASN A 247 -29.99 0.70 25.06
N PHE A 248 -28.78 1.25 25.07
CA PHE A 248 -28.28 2.15 26.12
C PHE A 248 -28.28 3.61 25.69
N LEU A 249 -28.14 3.89 24.40
CA LEU A 249 -28.15 5.21 23.80
C LEU A 249 -29.13 5.26 22.62
N PRO A 250 -30.45 5.43 22.86
CA PRO A 250 -31.48 5.34 21.81
C PRO A 250 -31.31 6.33 20.66
N THR A 251 -30.64 7.46 20.89
CA THR A 251 -30.43 8.54 19.92
C THR A 251 -29.31 8.28 18.91
N VAL A 252 -28.45 7.27 19.14
CA VAL A 252 -27.25 7.01 18.33
C VAL A 252 -27.57 6.62 16.88
N GLN A 253 -26.73 7.08 15.95
CA GLN A 253 -26.74 6.80 14.52
C GLN A 253 -25.56 5.90 14.14
N LEU A 254 -25.68 5.14 13.04
CA LEU A 254 -24.59 4.39 12.39
C LEU A 254 -24.61 4.70 10.89
#